data_AF-A0A382ELX5-F1
#
_entry.id   AF-A0A382ELX5-F1
#
_cell.length_a   1.000
_cell.length_b   1.000
_cell.length_c   1.000
_cell.angle_alpha   90.00
_cell.angle_beta   90.00
_cell.angle_gamma   90.00
#
_symmetry.space_group_name_H-M   'P 1'
#
loop_
_entity.id
_entity.type
_entity.pdbx_description
1 polymer ?
#
loop_
_entity_poly.entity_id
_entity_poly.type
_entity_poly.pdbx_seq_one_letter_code
_entity_poly.pdbx_strand_id
1 'polypeptide(L)' 'MRWIAGILIALALVGVRVWDPYPIEVLRLKTFDYFISTIPKQEDQNIVLVNIDDESLQEVGQWPWPR' A
#
# COMPACT_ATOMS: atom_id res chain seq x y z
N MET A 1 19.99 -6.29 37.65
CA MET A 1 19.30 -5.00 37.57
C MET A 1 19.50 -4.25 36.25
N ARG A 2 20.73 -4.14 35.69
CA ARG A 2 21.04 -3.31 34.50
C ARG A 2 20.20 -3.61 33.24
N TRP A 3 19.89 -4.89 32.97
CA TRP A 3 19.16 -5.31 31.76
C TRP A 3 17.64 -5.23 31.87
N ILE A 4 17.11 -5.07 33.08
CA ILE A 4 15.67 -5.12 33.33
C ILE A 4 14.98 -3.94 32.65
N ALA A 5 15.59 -2.75 32.71
CA ALA A 5 15.08 -1.57 32.01
C ALA A 5 15.01 -1.80 30.48
N GLY A 6 16.03 -2.42 29.89
CA GLY A 6 16.05 -2.74 28.46
C GLY A 6 14.96 -3.75 28.08
N ILE A 7 14.77 -4.79 28.90
CA ILE A 7 13.72 -5.79 28.70
C ILE A 7 12.32 -5.16 28.82
N LEU A 8 12.11 -4.29 29.80
CA LEU A 8 10.85 -3.58 29.98
C LEU A 8 10.53 -2.66 28.79
N ILE A 9 11.53 -1.94 28.29
CA ILE A 9 11.37 -1.08 27.11
C ILE A 9 11.05 -1.92 25.88
N ALA A 10 11.75 -3.04 25.67
CA ALA A 10 11.49 -3.94 24.55
C ALA A 10 10.05 -4.50 24.60
N LEU A 11 9.61 -4.96 25.78
CA LEU A 11 8.24 -5.44 26.00
C LEU A 11 7.20 -4.35 25.72
N ALA A 12 7.45 -3.12 26.17
CA ALA A 12 6.55 -2.00 25.92
C ALA A 12 6.44 -1.69 24.41
N LEU A 13 7.57 -1.66 23.69
CA LEU A 13 7.58 -1.42 22.24
C LEU A 13 6.87 -2.53 21.47
N VAL A 14 7.08 -3.80 21.86
CA VAL A 14 6.36 -4.93 21.27
C VAL A 14 4.86 -4.81 21.56
N GLY A 15 4.48 -4.44 22.78
CA GLY A 15 3.08 -4.21 23.16
C GLY A 15 2.41 -3.14 22.30
N VAL A 16 3.07 -1.99 22.12
CA VAL A 16 2.59 -0.91 21.22
C VAL A 16 2.47 -1.43 19.79
N ARG A 17 3.42 -2.24 19.32
CA ARG A 17 3.39 -2.79 17.96
C ARG A 17 2.28 -3.82 17.75
N VAL A 18 1.92 -4.60 18.76
CA VAL A 18 0.82 -5.59 18.71
C VAL A 18 -0.54 -4.91 18.82
N TRP A 19 -0.67 -3.91 19.67
CA TRP A 19 -1.92 -3.14 19.80
C TRP A 19 -2.21 -2.27 18.56
N ASP A 20 -1.14 -1.76 17.93
CA ASP A 20 -1.18 -0.98 16.69
C ASP A 20 -2.20 0.19 16.75
N PRO A 21 -2.06 1.12 17.71
CA PRO A 21 -3.02 2.19 17.89
C PRO A 21 -3.04 3.11 16.66
N TYR A 22 -4.20 3.73 16.42
CA TYR A 22 -4.47 4.52 15.22
C TYR A 22 -3.34 5.47 14.77
N PRO A 23 -2.65 6.25 15.65
CA PRO A 23 -1.54 7.11 15.20
C PRO A 23 -0.35 6.34 14.61
N ILE A 24 -0.04 5.15 15.12
CA ILE A 24 1.05 4.29 14.64
C ILE A 24 0.67 3.67 13.29
N GLU A 25 -0.57 3.24 13.15
CA GLU A 25 -1.10 2.73 11.88
C GLU A 25 -1.03 3.81 10.79
N VAL A 26 -1.52 5.02 11.08
CA VAL A 26 -1.50 6.15 10.13
C VAL A 26 -0.08 6.49 9.72
N LEU A 27 0.85 6.58 10.69
CA LEU A 27 2.25 6.87 10.39
C LEU A 27 2.83 5.80 9.46
N ARG A 28 2.59 4.52 9.75
CA ARG A 28 3.03 3.40 8.91
C ARG A 28 2.47 3.49 7.49
N LEU A 29 1.17 3.73 7.34
CA LEU A 29 0.53 3.85 6.03
C LEU A 29 1.12 5.02 5.23
N LYS A 30 1.28 6.19 5.86
CA LYS A 30 1.90 7.36 5.22
C LYS A 30 3.33 7.11 4.81
N THR A 31 4.10 6.37 5.61
CA THR A 31 5.45 5.96 5.23
C THR A 31 5.45 5.07 3.99
N PHE A 32 4.52 4.12 3.88
CA PHE A 32 4.41 3.30 2.68
C PHE A 32 3.98 4.10 1.45
N ASP A 33 2.98 4.97 1.59
CA ASP A 33 2.55 5.88 0.51
C ASP A 33 3.73 6.71 -0.01
N TYR A 34 4.53 7.25 0.92
CA TYR A 34 5.74 8.00 0.58
C TYR A 34 6.73 7.14 -0.20
N PHE A 35 7.08 5.95 0.29
CA PHE A 35 7.99 5.06 -0.41
C PHE A 35 7.49 4.73 -1.82
N ILE A 36 6.22 4.35 -1.97
CA ILE A 36 5.63 4.02 -3.28
C ILE A 36 5.66 5.24 -4.21
N SER A 37 5.35 6.43 -3.71
CA SER A 37 5.36 7.66 -4.50
C SER A 37 6.75 8.03 -5.05
N THR A 38 7.82 7.59 -4.38
CA THR A 38 9.20 7.84 -4.80
C THR A 38 9.73 6.80 -5.78
N ILE A 39 9.01 5.69 -5.99
CA ILE A 39 9.42 4.68 -6.96
C ILE A 39 9.30 5.28 -8.36
N PRO A 40 10.38 5.26 -9.17
CA PRO A 40 10.31 5.75 -10.54
C PRO A 40 9.32 4.90 -11.33
N LYS A 41 8.42 5.56 -12.06
CA LYS A 41 7.49 4.89 -12.96
C LYS A 41 8.30 4.25 -14.08
N GLN A 42 8.34 2.92 -14.12
CA GLN A 42 8.84 2.19 -15.28
C GLN A 42 7.69 2.06 -16.26
N GLU A 43 7.77 2.80 -17.36
CA GLU A 43 6.86 2.60 -18.51
C GLU A 43 7.41 1.42 -19.32
N ASP A 44 6.81 0.25 -19.15
CA ASP A 44 7.07 -0.89 -20.03
C ASP A 44 6.26 -0.70 -21.31
N GLN A 45 6.94 -0.51 -22.44
CA GLN A 45 6.31 -0.30 -23.74
C GLN A 45 5.50 -1.51 -24.22
N ASN A 46 5.65 -2.68 -23.58
CA ASN A 46 4.90 -3.88 -23.90
C ASN A 46 3.60 -4.01 -23.07
N ILE A 47 3.38 -3.15 -22.09
CA ILE A 47 2.21 -3.20 -21.20
C ILE A 47 1.42 -1.90 -21.37
N VAL A 48 0.22 -2.04 -21.94
CA VAL A 48 -0.74 -0.92 -22.07
C VAL A 48 -1.88 -1.13 -21.08
N LEU A 49 -2.07 -0.18 -20.18
CA LEU A 49 -3.24 -0.14 -19.31
C LEU A 49 -4.40 0.54 -20.05
N VAL A 50 -5.42 -0.24 -20.39
CA VAL A 50 -6.66 0.27 -21.02
C VAL A 50 -7.76 0.24 -19.96
N ASN A 51 -8.33 1.41 -19.67
CA ASN A 51 -9.56 1.50 -18.88
C ASN A 51 -10.75 1.32 -19.81
N ILE A 52 -11.66 0.43 -19.45
CA ILE A 52 -12.94 0.23 -20.14
C ILE A 52 -14.01 0.73 -19.19
N ASP A 53 -14.65 1.84 -19.54
CA ASP A 53 -15.76 2.42 -18.81
C ASP A 53 -17.10 2.21 -19.53
N ASP A 54 -18.19 2.62 -18.88
CA ASP A 54 -19.55 2.42 -19.41
C ASP A 54 -19.77 3.21 -20.71
N GLU A 55 -19.14 4.38 -20.88
CA GLU A 55 -19.20 5.16 -22.12
C GLU A 55 -18.53 4.39 -23.27
N SER A 56 -17.34 3.84 -23.02
CA SER A 56 -16.63 2.98 -23.96
C SER A 56 -17.45 1.73 -24.34
N LEU A 57 -18.15 1.12 -23.38
CA LEU A 57 -19.01 -0.05 -23.66
C LEU A 57 -20.27 0.31 -24.47
N GLN A 58 -20.79 1.53 -24.34
CA GLN A 58 -21.90 2.00 -25.17
C GLN A 58 -21.46 2.25 -26.62
N GLU A 59 -20.24 2.74 -26.82
CA GLU A 59 -19.69 3.03 -28.14
C GLU A 59 -19.20 1.76 -28.87
N VAL A 60 -18.44 0.91 -28.18
CA VAL A 60 -17.73 -0.24 -28.77
C VAL A 60 -18.49 -1.55 -28.57
N GLY A 61 -19.54 -1.53 -27.74
CA GLY A 61 -20.33 -2.69 -27.38
C GLY A 61 -19.78 -3.46 -26.18
N GLN A 62 -20.57 -4.41 -25.69
CA GLN A 62 -20.28 -5.15 -24.47
C GLN A 62 -19.03 -6.03 -24.61
N TRP A 63 -18.11 -5.87 -23.65
CA TRP A 63 -16.95 -6.74 -23.46
C TRP A 63 -17.38 -8.11 -22.85
N PRO A 64 -16.72 -9.25 -23.15
CA PRO A 64 -15.52 -9.45 -23.96
C PRO A 64 -15.79 -9.56 -25.46
N TRP A 65 -14.93 -8.92 -26.26
CA TRP A 65 -15.03 -8.97 -27.72
C TRP A 65 -14.56 -10.32 -28.29
N PRO A 66 -15.04 -10.70 -29.48
CA PRO A 66 -14.52 -11.85 -30.21
C PRO A 66 -13.01 -11.73 -30.44
N ARG A 67 -12.30 -12.87 -30.42
CA ARG A 67 -10.86 -12.96 -30.69
C ARG A 67 -10.55 -12.96 -32.19
#